data_AF-A0A842RHS0-F1
#
_entry.id   AF-A0A842RHS0-F1
#
_cell.length_a   1.000
_cell.length_b   1.000
_cell.length_c   1.000
_cell.angle_alpha   90.00
_cell.angle_beta   90.00
_cell.angle_gamma   90.00
#
_symmetry.space_group_name_H-M   'P 1'
#
loop_
_entity.id
_entity.type
_entity.pdbx_description
1 polymer ?
#
loop_
_entity_poly.entity_id
_entity_poly.type
_entity_poly.pdbx_seq_one_letter_code
_entity_poly.pdbx_strand_id
1 'polypeptide(L)' 'SGVINSGMTFCDFTAGYLASRITLLTNKDCIVTETKCYGTGYDYCEFEVSFLE' A
#
# COMPACT_ATOMS: atom_id res chain seq x y z
N SER A 1 -5.40 -2.82 10.32
CA SER A 1 -4.93 -3.89 11.22
C SER A 1 -4.70 -3.35 12.61
N GLY A 2 -5.11 -4.10 13.65
CA GLY A 2 -5.02 -3.68 15.06
C GLY A 2 -3.83 -4.29 15.83
N VAL A 3 -2.96 -5.04 15.16
CA VAL A 3 -1.74 -5.59 15.76
C VAL A 3 -0.62 -4.58 15.59
N ILE A 4 -0.05 -4.13 16.70
CA ILE A 4 1.08 -3.20 16.76
C ILE A 4 2.40 -3.94 16.95
N ASN A 5 3.50 -3.39 16.43
CA ASN A 5 4.88 -3.89 16.56
C ASN A 5 5.12 -5.30 15.99
N SER A 6 4.46 -5.65 14.89
CA SER A 6 4.69 -6.94 14.21
C SER A 6 5.94 -6.96 13.34
N GLY A 7 6.51 -5.78 13.02
CA GLY A 7 7.61 -5.64 12.07
C GLY A 7 7.21 -5.87 10.60
N MET A 8 5.92 -6.03 10.32
CA MET A 8 5.40 -6.22 8.96
C MET A 8 4.23 -5.28 8.66
N THR A 9 4.10 -4.94 7.38
CA THR A 9 2.95 -4.24 6.80
C THR A 9 1.76 -5.20 6.68
N PHE A 10 0.54 -4.66 6.63
CA PHE A 10 -0.67 -5.49 6.68
C PHE A 10 -1.77 -5.05 5.71
N CYS A 11 -1.63 -3.90 5.06
CA CYS A 11 -2.67 -3.33 4.23
C CYS A 11 -2.56 -3.80 2.77
N ASP A 12 -2.30 -5.09 2.55
CA ASP A 12 -2.16 -5.69 1.21
C ASP A 12 -3.43 -5.54 0.37
N PHE A 13 -4.60 -5.69 1.01
CA PHE A 13 -5.89 -5.43 0.35
C PHE A 13 -5.99 -3.98 -0.15
N THR A 14 -5.62 -3.01 0.69
CA THR A 14 -5.66 -1.59 0.32
C THR A 14 -4.66 -1.29 -0.79
N ALA A 15 -3.45 -1.85 -0.72
CA ALA A 15 -2.44 -1.72 -1.76
C ALA A 15 -2.95 -2.28 -3.11
N GLY A 16 -3.52 -3.49 -3.11
CA GLY A 16 -4.09 -4.09 -4.32
C GLY A 16 -5.31 -3.33 -4.87
N TYR A 17 -6.16 -2.80 -3.99
CA TYR A 17 -7.28 -1.94 -4.38
C TYR A 17 -6.79 -0.65 -5.04
N LEU A 18 -5.82 0.04 -4.44
CA LEU A 18 -5.22 1.26 -4.99
C LEU A 18 -4.57 1.00 -6.34
N ALA A 19 -3.74 -0.05 -6.45
CA ALA A 19 -3.08 -0.42 -7.70
C ALA A 19 -4.11 -0.63 -8.82
N SER A 20 -5.13 -1.44 -8.56
CA SER A 20 -6.19 -1.74 -9.54
C SER A 20 -6.95 -0.49 -9.97
N ARG A 21 -7.29 0.40 -9.03
CA ARG A 21 -8.00 1.64 -9.34
C ARG A 21 -7.14 2.61 -10.13
N ILE A 22 -5.86 2.75 -9.79
CA ILE A 22 -4.93 3.62 -10.51
C ILE A 22 -4.71 3.09 -11.94
N THR A 23 -4.53 1.78 -12.11
CA THR A 23 -4.45 1.17 -13.45
C THR A 23 -5.69 1.46 -14.28
N LEU A 24 -6.90 1.27 -13.73
CA LEU A 24 -8.15 1.56 -14.44
C LEU A 24 -8.30 3.04 -14.83
N LEU A 25 -7.84 3.97 -14.00
CA LEU A 25 -7.98 5.41 -14.23
C LEU A 25 -6.92 5.98 -15.17
N THR A 26 -5.71 5.41 -15.16
CA THR A 26 -4.56 5.93 -15.92
C THR A 26 -4.22 5.11 -17.15
N ASN A 27 -4.79 3.90 -17.26
CA ASN A 27 -4.46 2.89 -18.25
C ASN A 27 -2.95 2.53 -18.27
N LYS A 28 -2.30 2.63 -17.10
CA LYS A 28 -0.89 2.27 -16.87
C LYS A 28 -0.81 1.30 -15.71
N ASP A 29 -0.09 0.22 -15.88
CA ASP A 29 0.15 -0.70 -14.77
C ASP A 29 1.03 -0.06 -13.71
N CYS A 30 0.77 -0.38 -12.44
CA CYS A 30 1.53 0.13 -11.32
C CYS A 30 1.59 -0.89 -10.17
N ILE A 31 2.62 -0.74 -9.35
CA ILE A 31 2.75 -1.44 -8.08
C ILE A 31 2.51 -0.42 -6.98
N VAL A 32 1.71 -0.81 -5.97
CA VAL A 32 1.51 -0.03 -4.75
C VAL A 32 2.10 -0.80 -3.58
N THR A 33 2.98 -0.15 -2.82
CA THR A 33 3.68 -0.76 -1.68
C THR A 33 3.39 0.05 -0.42
N GLU A 34 2.95 -0.62 0.65
CA GLU A 34 2.83 0.00 1.98
C GLU A 34 4.25 0.21 2.55
N THR A 35 4.64 1.45 2.80
CA THR A 35 5.98 1.80 3.31
C THR A 35 5.96 2.16 4.80
N LYS A 36 4.83 2.66 5.29
CA LYS A 36 4.57 2.92 6.72
C LYS A 36 3.25 2.28 7.10
N CYS A 37 3.16 1.77 8.33
CA CYS A 37 1.98 1.10 8.84
C CYS A 37 1.82 1.35 10.34
N TYR A 38 0.57 1.43 10.81
CA TYR A 38 0.28 1.37 12.24
C TYR A 38 0.83 0.10 12.90
N GLY A 39 0.84 -1.01 12.16
CA GLY A 39 1.39 -2.28 12.64
C GLY A 39 2.91 -2.28 12.86
N THR A 40 3.63 -1.32 12.27
CA THR A 40 5.08 -1.15 12.42
C THR A 40 5.45 0.03 13.33
N GLY A 41 4.46 0.65 13.99
CA GLY A 41 4.69 1.72 14.97
C GLY A 41 4.60 3.14 14.40
N TYR A 42 4.13 3.32 13.17
CA TYR A 42 3.84 4.65 12.62
C TYR A 42 2.42 5.10 12.97
N ASP A 43 2.19 6.41 13.03
CA ASP A 43 0.86 6.98 13.29
C ASP A 43 -0.04 7.02 12.04
N TYR A 44 0.39 6.42 10.94
CA TYR A 44 -0.36 6.37 9.70
C TYR A 44 0.17 5.26 8.78
N CYS A 45 -0.65 4.90 7.78
CA CYS A 45 -0.22 4.05 6.69
C CYS A 45 0.18 4.91 5.48
N GLU A 46 1.34 4.65 4.90
CA GLU A 46 1.87 5.33 3.71
C GLU A 46 1.98 4.33 2.58
N PHE A 47 1.61 4.73 1.37
CA PHE A 47 1.67 3.89 0.18
C PHE A 47 2.45 4.60 -0.91
N GLU A 48 3.48 3.96 -1.42
CA GLU A 48 4.24 4.41 -2.58
C GLU A 48 3.68 3.76 -3.85
N VAL A 49 3.56 4.54 -4.94
CA VAL A 49 3.06 4.08 -6.23
C VAL A 49 4.17 4.18 -7.26
N SER A 50 4.51 3.05 -7.88
CA SER A 50 5.50 2.96 -8.95
C SER A 50 4.82 2.47 -10.23
N PHE A 51 4.81 3.28 -11.29
CA PHE A 51 4.31 2.85 -12.60
C PHE A 51 5.30 1.89 -13.26
N LEU A 52 4.77 0.87 -13.92
CA LEU A 52 5.53 -0.06 -14.73
C LEU A 52 5.68 0.53 -16.14
N GLU A 53 6.88 0.41 -16.71
CA GLU A 53 7.18 0.80 -18.09
C GLU A 53 6.84 -0.31 -19.08
#